data_AF-A0A0E2NPL4-F1
#
_entry.id   AF-A0A0E2NPL4-F1
#
_cell.length_a   1.000
_cell.length_b   1.000
_cell.length_c   1.000
_cell.angle_alpha   90.00
_cell.angle_beta   90.00
_cell.angle_gamma   90.00
#
_symmetry.space_group_name_H-M   'P 1'
#
loop_
_entity.id
_entity.type
_entity.pdbx_description
1 polymer ?
#
loop_
_entity_poly.entity_id
_entity_poly.type
_entity_poly.pdbx_seq_one_letter_code
_entity_poly.pdbx_strand_id
1 'polypeptide(L)'
;MRKRQPTGTDPRKDNLEYTLETVDSTTGEVVQAPIGSWITITEYGETKGVGRKQVRDVLSRLGILQHEIEDQTPKHASFAERKHVTRRRLTMKSVRSGLGKRVFSIVGRPFDVISPKGQAWIDQRWADAVQTIKTDITSSPVAVAAQVALGEFMVGRRHKLDPEGQVRWLLDHFPNVAQADMSRITGASTRMVSHYVGNRTGQISKAQAQIRVTLKGHLKVSYEPDMVDIAC
;
A
#
# COMPACT_ATOMS: atom_id res chain seq x y z
N MET A 1 -45.15 6.40 8.78
CA MET A 1 -43.87 7.10 9.04
C MET A 1 -43.28 6.62 10.36
N ARG A 2 -42.27 5.73 10.34
CA ARG A 2 -41.57 5.26 11.54
C ARG A 2 -40.30 6.09 11.75
N LYS A 3 -40.29 6.92 12.80
CA LYS A 3 -39.10 7.64 13.26
C LYS A 3 -38.06 6.63 13.75
N ARG A 4 -36.91 6.54 13.07
CA ARG A 4 -35.75 5.80 13.57
C ARG A 4 -35.06 6.68 14.62
N GLN A 5 -34.93 6.17 15.84
CA GLN A 5 -34.05 6.75 16.84
C GLN A 5 -32.58 6.47 16.47
N PRO A 6 -31.64 7.38 16.76
CA PRO A 6 -30.22 7.15 16.54
C PRO A 6 -29.68 6.21 17.62
N THR A 7 -29.32 4.99 17.21
CA THR A 7 -28.65 4.00 18.04
C THR A 7 -27.14 4.21 18.03
N GLY A 8 -26.56 4.32 19.22
CA GLY A 8 -25.24 3.75 19.50
C GLY A 8 -24.05 4.69 19.31
N THR A 9 -23.73 5.44 20.36
CA THR A 9 -22.35 5.81 20.66
C THR A 9 -21.55 4.52 20.86
N ASP A 10 -20.56 4.28 20.00
CA ASP A 10 -19.69 3.10 20.02
C ASP A 10 -18.86 3.07 21.32
N PRO A 11 -19.01 2.06 22.20
CA PRO A 11 -18.34 1.99 23.50
C PRO A 11 -16.88 1.49 23.41
N ARG A 12 -16.24 1.49 22.23
CA ARG A 12 -14.83 1.06 22.04
C ARG A 12 -13.87 2.19 21.71
N LYS A 13 -14.14 3.40 22.20
CA LYS A 13 -13.23 4.54 22.05
C LYS A 13 -12.64 4.94 23.39
N ASP A 14 -12.11 3.95 24.10
CA ASP A 14 -11.18 4.22 25.18
C ASP A 14 -9.94 4.87 24.56
N ASN A 15 -9.68 6.13 24.90
CA ASN A 15 -8.41 6.78 24.58
C ASN A 15 -7.29 5.89 25.12
N LEU A 16 -6.58 5.20 24.22
CA LEU A 16 -5.38 4.44 24.55
C LEU A 16 -4.30 5.42 25.02
N GLU A 17 -4.27 5.68 26.32
CA GLU A 17 -3.16 6.35 26.97
C GLU A 17 -1.99 5.36 27.00
N TYR A 18 -0.95 5.67 26.23
CA TYR A 18 0.30 4.93 26.32
C TYR A 18 0.96 5.31 27.65
N THR A 19 1.42 4.34 28.43
CA THR A 19 2.24 4.61 29.62
C THR A 19 3.70 4.34 29.28
N LEU A 20 4.61 5.19 29.74
CA LEU A 20 6.05 4.89 29.70
C LEU A 20 6.42 4.44 31.10
N GLU A 21 6.83 3.19 31.23
CA GLU A 21 7.50 2.73 32.44
C GLU A 21 8.91 3.29 32.42
N THR A 22 9.16 4.26 33.29
CA THR A 22 10.50 4.81 33.51
C THR A 22 10.91 4.46 34.92
N VAL A 23 12.07 3.82 35.06
CA VAL A 23 12.65 3.56 36.39
C VAL A 23 13.28 4.84 36.87
N ASP A 24 12.80 5.38 37.99
CA ASP A 24 13.45 6.53 38.63
C ASP A 24 14.79 6.07 39.21
N SER A 25 15.88 6.66 38.72
CA SER A 25 17.24 6.31 39.15
C SER A 25 17.54 6.65 40.62
N THR A 26 16.67 7.43 41.25
CA THR A 26 16.85 7.93 42.62
C THR A 26 16.13 7.03 43.63
N THR A 27 14.93 6.55 43.30
CA THR A 27 14.08 5.76 44.19
C THR A 27 14.03 4.28 43.83
N GLY A 28 14.42 3.91 42.61
CA GLY A 28 14.32 2.54 42.10
C GLY A 28 12.89 2.09 41.79
N GLU A 29 11.90 2.98 41.92
CA GLU A 29 10.50 2.68 41.64
C GLU A 29 10.17 2.86 40.15
N VAL A 30 9.30 1.98 39.64
CA VAL A 30 8.76 2.09 38.28
C VAL A 30 7.63 3.10 38.31
N VAL A 31 7.88 4.31 37.83
CA VAL A 31 6.85 5.34 37.73
C VAL A 31 6.20 5.24 36.34
N GLN A 32 4.90 4.93 36.32
CA GLN A 32 4.10 5.03 35.10
C GLN A 32 3.69 6.49 34.90
N ALA A 33 4.43 7.20 34.06
CA ALA A 33 3.99 8.52 33.60
C ALA A 33 3.00 8.32 32.44
N PRO A 34 1.81 8.98 32.47
CA PRO A 34 0.95 9.01 31.30
C PRO A 34 1.73 9.70 30.19
N ILE A 35 2.13 8.94 29.17
CA ILE A 35 2.52 9.53 27.89
C ILE A 35 1.20 10.13 27.44
N GLY A 36 1.08 11.46 27.40
CA GLY A 36 -0.15 12.16 26.97
C GLY A 36 -0.62 11.68 25.59
N SER A 37 -1.48 12.42 24.89
CA SER A 37 -2.15 12.00 23.63
C SER A 37 -1.22 11.71 22.41
N TRP A 38 -0.20 10.88 22.56
CA TRP A 38 0.68 10.35 21.55
C TRP A 38 -0.05 9.20 20.88
N ILE A 39 -0.09 9.22 19.56
CA ILE A 39 -0.79 8.19 18.80
C ILE A 39 0.15 7.61 17.75
N THR A 40 -0.03 6.35 17.42
CA THR A 40 0.71 5.71 16.33
C THR A 40 0.39 6.37 14.99
N ILE A 41 1.27 6.19 14.01
CA ILE A 41 1.03 6.66 12.63
C ILE A 41 -0.29 6.09 12.05
N THR A 42 -0.65 4.87 12.44
CA THR A 42 -1.88 4.22 11.95
C THR A 42 -3.11 4.91 12.53
N GLU A 43 -3.15 5.10 13.86
CA GLU A 43 -4.25 5.79 14.54
C GLU A 43 -4.38 7.23 14.04
N TYR A 44 -3.27 7.94 13.83
CA TYR A 44 -3.30 9.26 13.19
C TYR A 44 -3.89 9.23 11.77
N GLY A 45 -3.65 8.17 10.99
CA GLY A 45 -4.30 8.00 9.69
C GLY A 45 -5.81 7.83 9.80
N GLU A 46 -6.27 7.11 10.82
CA GLU A 46 -7.69 6.89 11.11
C GLU A 46 -8.40 8.19 11.48
N THR A 47 -7.76 9.09 12.25
CA THR A 47 -8.34 10.42 12.53
C THR A 47 -8.52 11.28 11.27
N LYS A 48 -7.77 10.99 10.21
CA LYS A 48 -7.90 11.64 8.88
C LYS A 48 -8.78 10.86 7.92
N GLY A 49 -9.36 9.72 8.33
CA GLY A 49 -10.17 8.86 7.48
C GLY A 49 -9.39 8.22 6.33
N VAL A 50 -8.06 8.07 6.47
CA VAL A 50 -7.21 7.50 5.42
C VAL A 50 -6.58 6.18 5.84
N GLY A 51 -6.31 5.32 4.87
CA GLY A 51 -5.67 4.03 5.10
C GLY A 51 -4.20 4.15 5.52
N ARG A 52 -3.69 3.07 6.12
CA ARG A 52 -2.29 2.88 6.57
C ARG A 52 -1.24 3.27 5.54
N LYS A 53 -1.47 3.01 4.25
CA LYS A 53 -0.52 3.36 3.20
C LYS A 53 -0.55 4.86 2.88
N GLN A 54 -1.75 5.41 2.69
CA GLN A 54 -1.94 6.81 2.35
C GLN A 54 -1.39 7.74 3.44
N VAL A 55 -1.65 7.46 4.72
CA VAL A 55 -1.05 8.26 5.80
C VAL A 55 0.48 8.23 5.74
N ARG A 56 1.10 7.07 5.47
CA ARG A 56 2.56 6.97 5.33
C ARG A 56 3.08 7.69 4.09
N ASP A 57 2.35 7.68 2.98
CA ASP A 57 2.72 8.43 1.76
C ASP A 57 2.70 9.94 2.04
N VAL A 58 1.65 10.44 2.71
CA VAL A 58 1.53 11.85 3.13
C VAL A 58 2.65 12.25 4.10
N LEU A 59 2.87 11.46 5.16
CA LEU A 59 3.92 11.77 6.14
C LEU A 59 5.33 11.67 5.55
N SER A 60 5.58 10.79 4.57
CA SER A 60 6.83 10.77 3.81
C SER A 60 6.98 12.03 2.95
N ARG A 61 5.90 12.48 2.30
CA ARG A 61 5.92 13.71 1.50
C ARG A 61 6.20 14.96 2.34
N LEU A 62 5.71 14.97 3.59
CA LEU A 62 6.00 16.01 4.58
C LEU A 62 7.42 15.93 5.16
N GLY A 63 8.22 14.93 4.80
CA GLY A 63 9.58 14.73 5.32
C GLY A 63 9.64 14.21 6.76
N ILE A 64 8.50 13.73 7.29
CA ILE A 64 8.43 13.14 8.64
C ILE A 64 8.89 11.70 8.63
N LEU A 65 8.60 10.96 7.55
CA LEU A 65 9.00 9.56 7.41
C LEU A 65 10.06 9.35 6.33
N GLN A 66 11.08 8.56 6.64
CA GLN A 66 12.09 8.06 5.72
C GLN A 66 12.05 6.53 5.63
N HIS A 67 12.62 5.99 4.55
CA HIS A 67 12.86 4.55 4.44
C HIS A 67 14.10 4.16 5.28
N GLU A 68 13.94 3.18 6.15
CA GLU A 68 14.98 2.59 6.98
C GLU A 68 15.04 1.09 6.66
N ILE A 69 16.24 0.56 6.42
CA ILE A 69 16.45 -0.87 6.19
C ILE A 69 16.70 -1.50 7.56
N GLU A 70 15.78 -2.35 7.99
CA GLU A 70 15.91 -3.10 9.23
C GLU A 70 16.37 -4.52 8.93
N ASP A 71 17.37 -4.98 9.68
CA ASP A 71 17.73 -6.38 9.73
C ASP A 71 16.73 -7.13 10.62
N GLN A 72 16.01 -8.09 10.04
CA GLN A 72 15.08 -8.98 10.77
C GLN A 72 15.62 -10.41 10.89
N THR A 73 16.91 -10.58 10.66
CA THR A 73 17.58 -11.87 10.79
C THR A 73 17.55 -12.29 12.26
N PRO A 74 17.03 -13.51 12.58
CA PRO A 74 17.17 -14.07 13.92
C PRO A 74 18.63 -14.03 14.36
N LYS A 75 18.90 -13.80 15.65
CA LYS A 75 20.29 -13.68 16.17
C LYS A 75 21.18 -14.88 15.83
N HIS A 76 20.59 -16.05 15.58
CA HIS A 76 21.29 -17.31 15.28
C HIS A 76 21.18 -17.74 13.81
N ALA A 77 20.56 -16.94 12.95
CA ALA A 77 20.41 -17.28 11.54
C ALA A 77 21.72 -17.07 10.76
N SER A 78 21.93 -17.90 9.75
CA SER A 78 23.14 -17.84 8.91
C SER A 78 23.13 -16.59 8.02
N PHE A 79 24.28 -16.24 7.45
CA PHE A 79 24.37 -15.10 6.51
C PHE A 79 23.43 -15.26 5.31
N ALA A 80 23.24 -16.50 4.84
CA ALA A 80 22.33 -16.82 3.72
C ALA A 80 20.85 -16.59 4.06
N GLU A 81 20.50 -16.55 5.34
CA GLU A 81 19.11 -16.37 5.83
C GLU A 81 18.78 -14.91 6.14
N ARG A 82 19.70 -13.98 5.82
CA ARG A 82 19.51 -12.57 6.17
C ARG A 82 18.27 -11.97 5.52
N LYS A 83 17.35 -11.49 6.35
CA LYS A 83 16.10 -10.88 5.89
C LYS A 83 16.07 -9.39 6.20
N HIS A 84 16.38 -8.61 5.17
CA HIS A 84 16.23 -7.16 5.22
C HIS A 84 14.80 -6.76 4.93
N VAL A 85 14.24 -5.88 5.76
CA VAL A 85 12.91 -5.31 5.55
C VAL A 85 13.01 -3.80 5.58
N THR A 86 12.57 -3.17 4.50
CA THR A 86 12.46 -1.71 4.45
C THR A 86 11.19 -1.29 5.18
N ARG A 87 11.32 -0.43 6.20
CA ARG A 87 10.20 0.20 6.90
C ARG A 87 10.23 1.71 6.73
N ARG A 88 9.07 2.33 6.82
CA ARG A 88 8.98 3.80 6.90
C ARG A 88 8.96 4.21 8.36
N ARG A 89 9.86 5.13 8.67
CA ARG A 89 10.27 5.45 10.03
C ARG A 89 10.43 6.94 10.23
N LEU A 90 10.18 7.44 11.43
CA LEU A 90 10.40 8.85 11.75
C LEU A 90 11.83 9.28 11.43
N THR A 91 11.98 10.42 10.77
CA THR A 91 13.29 11.02 10.51
C THR A 91 13.93 11.49 11.81
N MET A 92 15.26 11.43 11.90
CA MET A 92 15.99 11.94 13.07
C MET A 92 15.65 13.42 13.36
N LYS A 93 15.46 14.23 12.30
CA LYS A 93 15.04 15.62 12.42
C LYS A 93 13.68 15.76 13.11
N SER A 94 12.70 14.93 12.73
CA SER A 94 11.37 14.96 13.33
C SER A 94 11.38 14.54 14.79
N VAL A 95 12.19 13.55 15.15
CA VAL A 95 12.39 13.11 16.54
C VAL A 95 13.04 14.22 17.37
N ARG A 96 14.15 14.80 16.89
CA ARG A 96 14.83 15.92 17.57
C ARG A 96 13.95 17.16 17.73
N SER A 97 13.02 17.39 16.79
CA SER A 97 12.07 18.51 16.84
C SER A 97 10.87 18.26 17.77
N GLY A 98 10.79 17.07 18.38
CA GLY A 98 9.70 16.66 19.27
C GLY A 98 8.38 16.38 18.55
N LEU A 99 8.40 16.10 17.24
CA LEU A 99 7.18 15.76 16.48
C LEU A 99 6.73 14.32 16.70
N GLY A 100 7.65 13.47 17.15
CA GLY A 100 7.38 12.06 17.39
C GLY A 100 8.57 11.40 18.08
N LYS A 101 8.41 10.12 18.42
CA LYS A 101 9.48 9.30 18.99
C LYS A 101 9.29 7.85 18.58
N ARG A 102 10.38 7.10 18.66
CA ARG A 102 10.33 5.64 18.54
C ARG A 102 10.14 5.05 19.92
N VAL A 103 9.13 4.20 20.06
CA VAL A 103 8.89 3.39 21.25
C VAL A 103 9.51 2.02 21.01
N PHE A 104 10.38 1.62 21.92
CA PHE A 104 11.00 0.29 21.94
C PHE A 104 10.19 -0.56 22.91
N SER A 105 9.53 -1.60 22.41
CA SER A 105 8.85 -2.58 23.24
C SER A 105 9.83 -3.68 23.66
N ILE A 106 9.70 -4.17 24.90
CA ILE A 106 10.50 -5.29 25.42
C ILE A 106 10.24 -6.58 24.62
N VAL A 107 8.98 -6.81 24.25
CA VAL A 107 8.52 -8.06 23.61
C VAL A 107 8.16 -7.84 22.12
N GLY A 108 8.26 -6.61 21.65
CA GLY A 108 7.72 -6.19 20.36
C GLY A 108 8.73 -5.49 19.47
N ARG A 109 8.33 -5.29 18.22
CA ARG A 109 9.11 -4.49 17.27
C ARG A 109 8.97 -3.02 17.63
N PRO A 110 10.04 -2.22 17.51
CA PRO A 110 9.93 -0.79 17.70
C PRO A 110 8.89 -0.18 16.77
N PHE A 111 8.10 0.75 17.26
CA PHE A 111 7.09 1.48 16.48
C PHE A 111 7.19 2.97 16.74
N ASP A 112 6.69 3.76 15.80
CA ASP A 112 6.79 5.20 15.86
C ASP A 112 5.45 5.81 16.27
N VAL A 113 5.51 6.79 17.15
CA VAL A 113 4.36 7.54 17.67
C VAL A 113 4.55 9.03 17.40
N ILE A 114 3.44 9.74 17.23
CA ILE A 114 3.36 11.16 16.91
C ILE A 114 2.90 11.91 18.16
N SER A 115 3.68 12.90 18.59
CA SER A 115 3.31 13.74 19.74
C SER A 115 2.14 14.66 19.42
N PRO A 116 1.43 15.23 20.41
CA PRO A 116 0.42 16.26 20.15
C PRO A 116 0.96 17.45 19.32
N LYS A 117 2.20 17.86 19.60
CA LYS A 117 2.92 18.87 18.79
C LYS A 117 3.10 18.41 17.35
N GLY A 118 3.47 17.15 17.14
CA GLY A 118 3.58 16.54 15.82
C GLY A 118 2.25 16.52 15.07
N GLN A 119 1.16 16.14 15.75
CA GLN A 119 -0.18 16.12 15.17
C GLN A 119 -0.58 17.52 14.69
N ALA A 120 -0.47 18.54 15.53
CA ALA A 120 -0.75 19.93 15.16
C ALA A 120 0.12 20.41 13.98
N TRP A 121 1.41 20.04 13.96
CA TRP A 121 2.32 20.39 12.87
C TRP A 121 1.91 19.74 11.54
N ILE A 122 1.49 18.47 11.58
CA ILE A 122 1.04 17.73 10.40
C ILE A 122 -0.29 18.28 9.92
N ASP A 123 -1.24 18.54 10.83
CA ASP A 123 -2.58 19.04 10.51
C ASP A 123 -2.53 20.32 9.68
N GLN A 124 -1.66 21.25 10.05
CA GLN A 124 -1.43 22.50 9.32
C GLN A 124 -0.97 22.30 7.87
N ARG A 125 -0.33 21.17 7.56
CA ARG A 125 0.31 20.89 6.25
C ARG A 125 -0.36 19.76 5.49
N TRP A 126 -1.40 19.16 6.08
CA TRP A 126 -2.02 17.95 5.58
C TRP A 126 -2.66 18.17 4.20
N ALA A 127 -3.46 19.24 4.08
CA ALA A 127 -4.17 19.56 2.85
C ALA A 127 -3.20 19.76 1.68
N ASP A 128 -2.14 20.53 1.89
CA ASP A 128 -1.11 20.81 0.87
C ASP A 128 -0.38 19.55 0.44
N ALA A 129 -0.01 18.68 1.37
CA ALA A 129 0.67 17.43 1.05
C ALA A 129 -0.24 16.48 0.26
N VAL A 130 -1.51 16.37 0.64
CA VAL A 130 -2.51 15.59 -0.11
C VAL A 130 -2.71 16.17 -1.50
N GLN A 131 -2.82 17.49 -1.61
CA GLN A 131 -2.99 18.15 -2.90
C GLN A 131 -1.77 17.94 -3.80
N THR A 132 -0.56 18.02 -3.24
CA THR A 132 0.68 17.77 -4.00
C THR A 132 0.73 16.34 -4.54
N ILE A 133 0.33 15.35 -3.74
CA ILE A 133 0.25 13.95 -4.18
C ILE A 133 -0.78 13.80 -5.31
N LYS A 134 -1.92 14.48 -5.21
CA LYS A 134 -2.94 14.49 -6.27
C LYS A 134 -2.40 15.14 -7.54
N THR A 135 -1.75 16.30 -7.45
CA THR A 135 -1.19 16.99 -8.63
C THR A 135 -0.10 16.18 -9.32
N ASP A 136 0.70 15.40 -8.60
CA ASP A 136 1.65 14.48 -9.23
C ASP A 136 0.94 13.47 -10.12
N ILE A 137 -0.20 12.92 -9.66
CA ILE A 137 -1.02 12.00 -10.45
C ILE A 137 -1.64 12.75 -11.63
N THR A 138 -2.13 13.98 -11.41
CA THR A 138 -2.75 14.82 -12.44
C THR A 138 -1.78 15.27 -13.53
N SER A 139 -0.47 15.26 -13.29
CA SER A 139 0.53 15.62 -14.30
C SER A 139 0.55 14.69 -15.52
N SER A 140 -0.01 13.48 -15.40
CA SER A 140 -0.15 12.51 -16.49
C SER A 140 -1.64 12.36 -16.85
N PRO A 141 -2.11 12.90 -18.00
CA PRO A 141 -3.52 12.79 -18.39
C PRO A 141 -3.95 11.34 -18.56
N VAL A 142 -3.03 10.47 -19.01
CA VAL A 142 -3.26 9.02 -19.10
C VAL A 142 -3.45 8.41 -17.72
N ALA A 143 -2.67 8.81 -16.71
CA ALA A 143 -2.83 8.34 -15.33
C ALA A 143 -4.18 8.77 -14.73
N VAL A 144 -4.64 9.99 -15.00
CA VAL A 144 -5.95 10.48 -14.54
C VAL A 144 -7.07 9.64 -15.16
N ALA A 145 -7.06 9.47 -16.48
CA ALA A 145 -8.06 8.65 -17.17
C ALA A 145 -8.08 7.21 -16.64
N ALA A 146 -6.90 6.62 -16.45
CA ALA A 146 -6.75 5.28 -15.89
C ALA A 146 -7.27 5.17 -14.44
N GLN A 147 -7.00 6.17 -13.60
CA GLN A 147 -7.50 6.21 -12.22
C GLN A 147 -9.01 6.30 -12.16
N VAL A 148 -9.62 7.18 -12.96
CA VAL A 148 -11.08 7.36 -13.03
C VAL A 148 -11.73 6.05 -13.50
N ALA A 149 -11.26 5.49 -14.61
CA ALA A 149 -11.81 4.28 -15.18
C ALA A 149 -11.66 3.06 -14.24
N LEU A 150 -10.52 2.93 -13.55
CA LEU A 150 -10.35 1.89 -12.53
C LEU A 150 -11.31 2.09 -11.35
N GLY A 151 -11.51 3.35 -10.92
CA GLY A 151 -12.47 3.69 -9.88
C GLY A 151 -13.89 3.29 -10.24
N GLU A 152 -14.36 3.68 -11.42
CA GLU A 152 -15.67 3.31 -11.96
C GLU A 152 -15.83 1.79 -12.08
N PHE A 153 -14.80 1.12 -12.60
CA PHE A 153 -14.79 -0.35 -12.69
C PHE A 153 -14.92 -1.01 -11.32
N MET A 154 -14.30 -0.47 -10.28
CA MET A 154 -14.40 -1.01 -8.93
C MET A 154 -15.76 -0.80 -8.26
N VAL A 155 -16.51 0.26 -8.60
CA VAL A 155 -17.85 0.53 -8.03
C VAL A 155 -18.84 -0.56 -8.41
N GLY A 156 -18.78 -1.07 -9.64
CA GLY A 156 -19.69 -2.12 -10.13
C GLY A 156 -19.37 -3.55 -9.66
N ARG A 157 -18.26 -3.76 -8.94
CA ARG A 157 -17.79 -5.10 -8.59
C ARG A 157 -18.31 -5.58 -7.23
N ARG A 158 -18.75 -6.85 -7.20
CA ARG A 158 -19.03 -7.58 -5.94
C ARG A 158 -17.78 -7.76 -5.07
N HIS A 159 -16.62 -7.98 -5.69
CA HIS A 159 -15.34 -8.15 -5.01
C HIS A 159 -14.33 -7.13 -5.52
N LYS A 160 -13.77 -6.35 -4.58
CA LYS A 160 -12.71 -5.40 -4.87
C LYS A 160 -11.48 -6.13 -5.40
N LEU A 161 -10.84 -5.57 -6.43
CA LEU A 161 -9.57 -6.09 -6.91
C LEU A 161 -8.48 -5.85 -5.87
N ASP A 162 -7.67 -6.87 -5.65
CA ASP A 162 -6.41 -6.74 -4.94
C ASP A 162 -5.42 -5.91 -5.80
N PRO A 163 -4.28 -5.47 -5.23
CA PRO A 163 -3.33 -4.63 -5.98
C PRO A 163 -2.83 -5.29 -7.27
N GLU A 164 -2.66 -6.61 -7.29
CA GLU A 164 -2.26 -7.35 -8.49
C GLU A 164 -3.34 -7.28 -9.58
N GLY A 165 -4.60 -7.56 -9.23
CA GLY A 165 -5.73 -7.46 -10.14
C GLY A 165 -5.90 -6.06 -10.71
N GLN A 166 -5.70 -5.02 -9.89
CA GLN A 166 -5.75 -3.62 -10.35
C GLN A 166 -4.64 -3.32 -11.36
N VAL A 167 -3.39 -3.74 -11.10
CA VAL A 167 -2.27 -3.54 -12.04
C VAL A 167 -2.51 -4.29 -13.35
N ARG A 168 -2.99 -5.53 -13.31
CA ARG A 168 -3.31 -6.30 -14.53
C ARG A 168 -4.42 -5.63 -15.34
N TRP A 169 -5.48 -5.17 -14.68
CA TRP A 169 -6.56 -4.45 -15.34
C TRP A 169 -6.06 -3.17 -16.03
N LEU A 170 -5.18 -2.41 -15.35
CA LEU A 170 -4.55 -1.22 -15.92
C LEU A 170 -3.69 -1.55 -17.16
N LEU A 171 -2.92 -2.64 -17.13
CA LEU A 171 -2.14 -3.06 -18.30
C LEU A 171 -3.01 -3.42 -19.50
N ASP A 172 -4.14 -4.08 -19.25
CA ASP A 172 -5.03 -4.56 -20.31
C ASP A 172 -5.83 -3.41 -20.95
N HIS A 173 -6.16 -2.34 -20.19
CA HIS A 173 -7.02 -1.23 -20.68
C HIS A 173 -6.26 0.07 -20.96
N PHE A 174 -5.10 0.26 -20.32
CA PHE A 174 -4.26 1.45 -20.43
C PHE A 174 -2.78 1.07 -20.59
N PRO A 175 -2.41 0.44 -21.72
CA PRO A 175 -1.06 -0.14 -21.91
C PRO A 175 0.07 0.90 -21.85
N ASN A 176 -0.25 2.18 -22.05
CA ASN A 176 0.71 3.28 -22.05
C ASN A 176 0.88 3.95 -20.66
N VAL A 177 0.20 3.46 -19.62
CA VAL A 177 0.39 3.99 -18.25
C VAL A 177 1.78 3.61 -17.75
N ALA A 178 2.54 4.58 -17.26
CA ALA A 178 3.85 4.33 -16.67
C ALA A 178 3.72 3.51 -15.37
N GLN A 179 4.68 2.62 -15.09
CA GLN A 179 4.66 1.82 -13.85
C GLN A 179 4.65 2.68 -12.58
N ALA A 180 5.29 3.86 -12.64
CA ALA A 180 5.24 4.84 -11.55
C ALA A 180 3.81 5.32 -11.28
N ASP A 181 3.03 5.56 -12.34
CA ASP A 181 1.62 5.94 -12.23
C ASP A 181 0.76 4.78 -11.73
N MET A 182 1.00 3.55 -12.20
CA MET A 182 0.31 2.36 -11.67
C MET A 182 0.55 2.20 -10.16
N SER A 183 1.77 2.44 -9.70
CA SER A 183 2.15 2.40 -8.28
C SER A 183 1.38 3.45 -7.47
N ARG A 184 1.23 4.67 -8.01
CA ARG A 184 0.45 5.75 -7.39
C ARG A 184 -1.04 5.44 -7.36
N ILE A 185 -1.60 4.97 -8.48
CA ILE A 185 -3.03 4.67 -8.65
C ILE A 185 -3.47 3.51 -7.74
N THR A 186 -2.77 2.38 -7.81
CA THR A 186 -3.15 1.14 -7.11
C THR A 186 -2.68 1.12 -5.65
N GLY A 187 -1.69 1.96 -5.34
CA GLY A 187 -0.98 1.89 -4.08
C GLY A 187 -0.11 0.64 -3.92
N ALA A 188 0.19 -0.11 -4.97
CA ALA A 188 1.25 -1.11 -4.92
C ALA A 188 2.63 -0.45 -4.79
N SER A 189 3.66 -1.20 -4.36
CA SER A 189 5.05 -0.71 -4.45
C SER A 189 5.56 -0.81 -5.89
N THR A 190 6.50 0.05 -6.30
CA THR A 190 7.10 0.00 -7.64
C THR A 190 7.69 -1.38 -7.97
N ARG A 191 8.30 -2.05 -6.99
CA ARG A 191 8.81 -3.42 -7.15
C ARG A 191 7.69 -4.43 -7.40
N MET A 192 6.58 -4.32 -6.69
CA MET A 192 5.42 -5.19 -6.91
C MET A 192 4.80 -4.93 -8.28
N VAL A 193 4.64 -3.67 -8.68
CA VAL A 193 4.15 -3.31 -10.02
C VAL A 193 5.05 -3.94 -11.08
N SER A 194 6.37 -3.75 -10.99
CA SER A 194 7.32 -4.35 -11.94
C SER A 194 7.20 -5.88 -12.00
N HIS A 195 7.07 -6.54 -10.85
CA HIS A 195 6.83 -7.98 -10.78
C HIS A 195 5.52 -8.39 -11.47
N TYR A 196 4.41 -7.71 -11.19
CA TYR A 196 3.11 -8.01 -11.80
C TYR A 196 3.08 -7.76 -13.31
N VAL A 197 3.74 -6.68 -13.77
CA VAL A 197 3.92 -6.38 -15.19
C VAL A 197 4.69 -7.52 -15.85
N GLY A 198 5.83 -7.92 -15.30
CA GLY A 198 6.64 -9.01 -15.84
C GLY A 198 5.86 -10.33 -15.94
N ASN A 199 5.10 -10.68 -14.90
CA ASN A 199 4.25 -11.87 -14.90
C ASN A 199 3.17 -11.81 -15.98
N ARG A 200 2.50 -10.65 -16.12
CA ARG A 200 1.44 -10.47 -17.13
C ARG A 200 1.99 -10.51 -18.54
N THR A 201 3.10 -9.85 -18.83
CA THR A 201 3.77 -9.91 -20.13
C THR A 201 4.17 -11.35 -20.47
N GLY A 202 4.73 -12.10 -19.51
CA GLY A 202 5.06 -13.51 -19.70
C GLY A 202 3.84 -14.38 -20.01
N GLN A 203 2.70 -14.14 -19.34
CA GLN A 203 1.44 -14.83 -19.63
C GLN A 203 0.91 -14.52 -21.04
N ILE A 204 0.92 -13.25 -21.43
CA ILE A 204 0.47 -12.81 -22.76
C ILE A 204 1.34 -13.46 -23.85
N SER A 205 2.66 -13.42 -23.70
CA SER A 205 3.58 -14.04 -24.67
C SER A 205 3.37 -15.55 -24.80
N LYS A 206 3.13 -16.26 -23.68
CA LYS A 206 2.81 -17.70 -23.70
C LYS A 206 1.49 -17.98 -24.40
N ALA A 207 0.44 -17.20 -24.11
CA ALA A 207 -0.85 -17.36 -24.75
C ALA A 207 -0.76 -17.11 -26.26
N GLN A 208 -0.04 -16.08 -26.69
CA GLN A 208 0.22 -15.80 -28.11
C GLN A 208 0.99 -16.92 -28.80
N ALA A 209 2.01 -17.48 -28.14
CA ALA A 209 2.76 -18.63 -28.68
C ALA A 209 1.85 -19.85 -28.84
N GLN A 210 1.00 -20.15 -27.85
CA GLN A 210 0.02 -21.23 -27.89
C GLN A 210 -0.93 -21.07 -29.09
N ILE A 211 -1.55 -19.89 -29.24
CA ILE A 211 -2.45 -19.58 -30.35
C ILE A 211 -1.75 -19.80 -31.69
N ARG A 212 -0.49 -19.36 -31.82
CA ARG A 212 0.30 -19.51 -33.04
C ARG A 212 0.60 -20.98 -33.37
N VAL A 213 0.84 -21.82 -32.36
CA VAL A 213 1.02 -23.27 -32.54
C VAL A 213 -0.29 -23.93 -32.96
N THR A 214 -1.40 -23.63 -32.28
CA THR A 214 -2.71 -24.21 -32.58
C THR A 214 -3.20 -23.84 -33.99
N LEU A 215 -3.02 -22.58 -34.41
CA LEU A 215 -3.38 -22.12 -35.76
C LEU A 215 -2.52 -22.78 -36.86
N LYS A 216 -1.22 -22.99 -36.61
CA LYS A 216 -0.35 -23.73 -37.55
C LYS A 216 -0.69 -25.22 -37.63
N GLY A 217 -1.21 -25.81 -36.55
CA GLY A 217 -1.68 -27.20 -36.53
C GLY A 217 -2.96 -27.42 -37.35
N HIS A 218 -3.91 -26.49 -37.27
CA HIS A 218 -5.18 -26.59 -38.02
C HIS A 218 -5.03 -26.42 -39.53
N LEU A 219 -3.99 -25.73 -40.01
CA LEU A 219 -3.72 -25.55 -41.44
C LEU A 219 -3.09 -26.78 -42.12
N LYS A 220 -2.76 -27.84 -41.36
CA LYS A 220 -2.16 -29.09 -41.89
C LYS A 220 -3.16 -30.24 -42.06
N VAL A 221 -4.47 -29.98 -41.98
CA VAL A 221 -5.46 -30.95 -42.46
C VAL A 221 -5.52 -30.81 -43.97
N SER A 222 -4.69 -31.58 -44.68
CA SER A 222 -4.88 -31.80 -46.10
C SER A 222 -6.24 -32.46 -46.28
N TYR A 223 -7.16 -31.73 -46.89
CA TYR A 223 -8.38 -32.32 -47.44
C TYR A 223 -7.93 -33.29 -48.53
N GLU A 224 -7.86 -34.59 -48.23
CA GLU A 224 -7.89 -35.61 -49.27
C GLU A 224 -9.34 -35.66 -49.76
N PRO A 225 -9.62 -35.24 -51.01
CA PRO A 225 -10.93 -35.45 -51.58
C PRO A 225 -11.04 -36.95 -51.81
N ASP A 226 -11.80 -37.65 -50.97
CA ASP A 226 -12.29 -38.98 -51.30
C ASP A 226 -13.01 -38.85 -52.65
N MET A 227 -12.36 -39.33 -53.71
CA MET A 227 -12.99 -39.47 -55.01
C MET A 227 -14.07 -40.53 -54.85
N VAL A 228 -15.30 -40.06 -54.66
CA VAL A 228 -16.47 -40.90 -54.78
C VAL A 228 -16.57 -41.29 -56.25
N ASP A 229 -16.12 -42.49 -56.59
CA ASP A 229 -16.35 -43.10 -57.89
C ASP A 229 -17.85 -43.30 -58.06
N ILE A 230 -18.48 -42.39 -58.81
CA ILE A 230 -19.85 -42.54 -59.29
C ILE A 230 -19.80 -43.52 -60.46
N ALA A 231 -20.02 -44.80 -60.18
CA ALA A 231 -20.26 -45.80 -61.21
C ALA A 231 -21.63 -45.51 -61.87
N CYS A 232 -21.61 -45.35 -63.19
CA CYS A 232 -22.80 -45.21 -64.06
C CYS A 232 -23.42 -46.57 -64.39
#